data_AF-A0A3S5DQ20-F1
#
_entry.id   AF-A0A3S5DQ20-F1
#
_cell.length_a   1.000
_cell.length_b   1.000
_cell.length_c   1.000
_cell.angle_alpha   90.00
_cell.angle_beta   90.00
_cell.angle_gamma   90.00
#
_symmetry.space_group_name_H-M   'P 1'
#
loop_
_entity.id
_entity.type
_entity.pdbx_description
1 polymer ?
#
loop_
_entity_poly.entity_id
_entity_poly.type
_entity_poly.pdbx_seq_one_letter_code
_entity_poly.pdbx_strand_id
1 'polypeptide(L)'
;MKQLSGESWVSQFQGSSDTQTLSPIFRGNVDGFLKSLKDAGVRITISATLRPPERAYLMHWCWKLARGLVEPANIPEKSGVNIEWVHKGADGKPDRSKSINAAKAMVRVYGMSNLNVAPALKSRHTEGNAIDMTLSWMGNLEIKDNKGETTIIKTMPRDGMNTQLHEVGKSFDVIKYHGGAKDKPHWSTDGR
;
A
#
# COMPACT_ATOMS: atom_id res chain seq x y z
N MET A 1 -24.80 -6.83 13.94
CA MET A 1 -24.18 -7.07 15.27
C MET A 1 -22.70 -6.72 15.16
N LYS A 2 -22.11 -6.04 16.15
CA LYS A 2 -20.67 -5.74 16.13
C LYS A 2 -19.85 -6.95 16.56
N GLN A 3 -18.67 -7.15 15.96
CA GLN A 3 -17.70 -8.18 16.32
C GLN A 3 -16.47 -7.54 16.96
N LEU A 4 -15.99 -8.10 18.07
CA LEU A 4 -14.80 -7.62 18.77
C LEU A 4 -13.59 -7.54 17.84
N SER A 5 -12.76 -6.50 18.02
CA SER A 5 -11.49 -6.36 17.33
C SER A 5 -10.55 -7.53 17.64
N GLY A 6 -9.68 -7.86 16.68
CA GLY A 6 -8.81 -9.03 16.76
C GLY A 6 -8.35 -9.51 15.37
N GLU A 7 -7.51 -10.55 15.34
CA GLU A 7 -6.87 -11.05 14.12
C GLU A 7 -7.85 -11.42 13.00
N SER A 8 -9.05 -11.89 13.35
CA SER A 8 -10.09 -12.26 12.38
C SER A 8 -10.53 -11.11 11.49
N TRP A 9 -10.32 -9.86 11.90
CA TRP A 9 -10.62 -8.68 11.07
C TRP A 9 -9.61 -8.46 9.95
N VAL A 10 -8.38 -8.99 10.08
CA VAL A 10 -7.28 -8.72 9.15
C VAL A 10 -7.54 -9.29 7.75
N SER A 11 -8.28 -10.40 7.68
CA SER A 11 -8.66 -11.07 6.43
C SER A 11 -9.98 -10.58 5.82
N GLN A 12 -10.80 -9.80 6.54
CA GLN A 12 -12.12 -9.36 6.04
C GLN A 12 -12.03 -8.34 4.91
N PHE A 13 -10.97 -7.53 4.90
CA PHE A 13 -10.72 -6.51 3.86
C PHE A 13 -9.30 -6.68 3.34
N GLN A 14 -9.15 -7.56 2.34
CA GLN A 14 -7.87 -7.82 1.72
C GLN A 14 -7.45 -6.67 0.80
N GLY A 15 -6.15 -6.40 0.74
CA GLY A 15 -5.61 -5.55 -0.32
C GLY A 15 -5.57 -6.31 -1.65
N SER A 16 -5.32 -5.60 -2.73
CA SER A 16 -5.12 -6.16 -4.06
C SER A 16 -3.65 -6.04 -4.48
N SER A 17 -3.22 -6.89 -5.40
CA SER A 17 -2.00 -6.76 -6.20
C SER A 17 -2.29 -6.79 -7.70
N ASP A 18 -3.56 -6.64 -8.07
CA ASP A 18 -4.06 -6.68 -9.45
C ASP A 18 -4.27 -5.26 -10.00
N THR A 19 -3.78 -4.99 -11.21
CA THR A 19 -3.96 -3.68 -11.88
C THR A 19 -5.42 -3.41 -12.21
N GLN A 20 -6.27 -4.44 -12.30
CA GLN A 20 -7.71 -4.26 -12.52
C GLN A 20 -8.42 -3.49 -11.40
N THR A 21 -7.80 -3.40 -10.23
CA THR A 21 -8.33 -2.65 -9.08
C THR A 21 -7.85 -1.20 -9.00
N LEU A 22 -7.00 -0.75 -9.94
CA LEU A 22 -6.59 0.64 -10.06
C LEU A 22 -7.73 1.50 -10.64
N SER A 23 -7.64 2.81 -10.43
CA SER A 23 -8.55 3.75 -11.07
C SER A 23 -8.44 3.65 -12.60
N PRO A 24 -9.53 3.86 -13.37
CA PRO A 24 -9.53 3.56 -14.80
C PRO A 24 -8.42 4.26 -15.60
N ILE A 25 -8.14 5.53 -15.30
CA ILE A 25 -7.09 6.32 -15.97
C ILE A 25 -5.72 5.77 -15.56
N PHE A 26 -5.46 5.62 -14.26
CA PHE A 26 -4.16 5.15 -13.79
C PHE A 26 -3.88 3.70 -14.21
N ARG A 27 -4.91 2.86 -14.31
CA ARG A 27 -4.80 1.49 -14.86
C ARG A 27 -4.25 1.51 -16.28
N GLY A 28 -4.83 2.32 -17.18
CA GLY A 28 -4.36 2.38 -18.58
C GLY A 28 -2.90 2.80 -18.68
N ASN A 29 -2.51 3.78 -17.85
CA ASN A 29 -1.14 4.27 -17.73
C ASN A 29 -0.17 3.19 -17.23
N VAL A 30 -0.53 2.50 -16.14
CA VAL A 30 0.24 1.40 -15.57
C VAL A 30 0.35 0.23 -16.55
N ASP A 31 -0.73 -0.16 -17.21
CA ASP A 31 -0.72 -1.27 -18.18
C ASP A 31 0.23 -0.97 -19.35
N GLY A 32 0.25 0.28 -19.84
CA GLY A 32 1.22 0.74 -20.85
C GLY A 32 2.66 0.65 -20.37
N PHE A 33 2.96 1.14 -19.16
CA PHE A 33 4.30 1.08 -18.59
C PHE A 33 4.75 -0.37 -18.34
N LEU A 34 3.89 -1.19 -17.75
CA LEU A 34 4.16 -2.62 -17.52
C LEU A 34 4.39 -3.37 -18.83
N LYS A 35 3.68 -3.01 -19.91
CA LYS A 35 3.94 -3.59 -21.23
C LYS A 35 5.36 -3.24 -21.70
N SER A 36 5.74 -1.96 -21.65
CA SER A 36 7.08 -1.54 -22.06
C SER A 36 8.19 -2.22 -21.25
N LEU A 37 8.01 -2.32 -19.93
CA LEU A 37 8.92 -3.06 -19.04
C LEU A 37 9.05 -4.53 -19.45
N LYS A 38 7.92 -5.21 -19.70
CA LYS A 38 7.89 -6.62 -20.12
C LYS A 38 8.57 -6.84 -21.47
N ASP A 39 8.26 -5.99 -22.45
CA ASP A 39 8.86 -6.06 -23.79
C ASP A 39 10.38 -5.87 -23.73
N ALA A 40 10.87 -5.05 -22.80
CA ALA A 40 12.29 -4.80 -22.54
C ALA A 40 12.97 -5.88 -21.67
N GLY A 41 12.26 -6.95 -21.29
CA GLY A 41 12.82 -8.05 -20.50
C GLY A 41 13.00 -7.75 -19.01
N VAL A 42 12.35 -6.70 -18.48
CA VAL A 42 12.38 -6.39 -17.04
C VAL A 42 11.58 -7.43 -16.27
N ARG A 43 12.17 -7.95 -15.18
CA ARG A 43 11.43 -8.74 -14.20
C ARG A 43 10.63 -7.82 -13.29
N ILE A 44 9.32 -8.06 -13.22
CA ILE A 44 8.36 -7.26 -12.46
C ILE A 44 7.72 -8.14 -11.39
N THR A 45 7.57 -7.60 -10.18
CA THR A 45 6.78 -8.21 -9.11
C THR A 45 5.91 -7.14 -8.47
N ILE A 46 4.59 -7.27 -8.59
CA ILE A 46 3.61 -6.35 -8.02
C ILE A 46 3.24 -6.86 -6.63
N SER A 47 3.43 -6.04 -5.61
CA SER A 47 3.11 -6.38 -4.21
C SER A 47 1.83 -5.73 -3.71
N ALA A 48 1.43 -4.59 -4.28
CA ALA A 48 0.17 -3.94 -3.89
C ALA A 48 -0.37 -3.01 -4.99
N THR A 49 -1.69 -2.91 -5.07
CA THR A 49 -2.46 -1.93 -5.84
C THR A 49 -3.50 -1.31 -4.92
N LEU A 50 -4.78 -1.67 -5.03
CA LEU A 50 -5.84 -1.11 -4.19
C LEU A 50 -5.70 -1.58 -2.73
N ARG A 51 -5.67 -0.62 -1.81
CA ARG A 51 -5.91 -0.85 -0.38
C ARG A 51 -7.32 -0.37 -0.06
N PRO A 52 -8.30 -1.24 0.20
CA PRO A 52 -9.65 -0.78 0.53
C PRO A 52 -9.65 0.22 1.70
N PRO A 53 -10.49 1.26 1.68
CA PRO A 53 -10.60 2.20 2.80
C PRO A 53 -10.86 1.52 4.15
N GLU A 54 -11.58 0.40 4.17
CA GLU A 54 -11.85 -0.45 5.34
C GLU A 54 -10.56 -1.05 5.90
N ARG A 55 -9.70 -1.55 5.02
CA ARG A 55 -8.39 -2.06 5.39
C ARG A 55 -7.52 -0.93 5.97
N ALA A 56 -7.49 0.23 5.31
CA ALA A 56 -6.70 1.38 5.77
C ALA A 56 -7.17 1.87 7.16
N TYR A 57 -8.49 1.91 7.37
CA TYR A 57 -9.09 2.22 8.68
C TYR A 57 -8.64 1.24 9.77
N LEU A 58 -8.79 -0.07 9.54
CA LEU A 58 -8.40 -1.09 10.52
C LEU A 58 -6.91 -1.01 10.83
N MET A 59 -6.07 -0.87 9.80
CA MET A 59 -4.63 -0.73 9.94
C MET A 59 -4.24 0.51 10.75
N HIS A 60 -4.84 1.67 10.45
CA HIS A 60 -4.56 2.93 11.15
C HIS A 60 -4.92 2.85 12.64
N TRP A 61 -6.14 2.43 12.94
CA TRP A 61 -6.67 2.49 14.30
C TRP A 61 -6.14 1.38 15.18
N CYS A 62 -5.94 0.16 14.66
CA CYS A 62 -5.26 -0.87 15.44
C CYS A 62 -3.82 -0.47 15.77
N TRP A 63 -3.11 0.19 14.85
CA TRP A 63 -1.75 0.66 15.10
C TRP A 63 -1.71 1.73 16.20
N LYS A 64 -2.62 2.71 16.15
CA LYS A 64 -2.71 3.77 17.18
C LYS A 64 -3.10 3.19 18.54
N LEU A 65 -4.11 2.33 18.58
CA LEU A 65 -4.61 1.73 19.82
C LEU A 65 -3.55 0.81 20.43
N ALA A 66 -2.88 -0.02 19.64
CA ALA A 66 -1.80 -0.91 20.12
C ALA A 66 -0.65 -0.16 20.81
N ARG A 67 -0.45 1.13 20.45
CA ARG A 67 0.56 2.03 21.02
C ARG A 67 0.00 2.96 22.11
N GLY A 68 -1.27 2.81 22.48
CA GLY A 68 -1.92 3.63 23.50
C GLY A 68 -2.10 5.11 23.08
N LEU A 69 -2.07 5.40 21.78
CA LEU A 69 -2.19 6.76 21.23
C LEU A 69 -3.64 7.22 21.05
N VAL A 70 -4.60 6.33 21.29
CA VAL A 70 -6.04 6.59 21.21
C VAL A 70 -6.75 5.67 22.19
N GLU A 71 -7.81 6.17 22.81
CA GLU A 71 -8.71 5.34 23.62
C GLU A 71 -9.66 4.53 22.74
N PRO A 72 -9.98 3.26 23.07
CA PRO A 72 -10.85 2.41 22.26
C PRO A 72 -12.19 3.05 21.89
N ALA A 73 -12.80 3.77 22.84
CA ALA A 73 -14.09 4.43 22.66
C ALA A 73 -14.02 5.69 21.77
N ASN A 74 -12.82 6.23 21.55
CA ASN A 74 -12.60 7.43 20.73
C ASN A 74 -12.28 7.11 19.27
N ILE A 75 -12.19 5.82 18.91
CA ILE A 75 -11.98 5.41 17.53
C ILE A 75 -13.29 5.66 16.75
N PRO A 76 -13.28 6.52 15.71
CA PRO A 76 -14.48 6.81 14.93
C PRO A 76 -15.06 5.55 14.29
N GLU A 77 -16.37 5.45 14.17
CA GLU A 77 -16.99 4.36 13.41
C GLU A 77 -16.69 4.47 11.92
N LYS A 78 -16.71 3.35 11.20
CA LYS A 78 -16.61 3.32 9.75
C LYS A 78 -17.71 2.47 9.13
N SER A 79 -18.44 3.07 8.20
CA SER A 79 -19.44 2.36 7.39
C SER A 79 -18.81 1.14 6.71
N GLY A 80 -19.52 0.01 6.76
CA GLY A 80 -19.06 -1.29 6.27
C GLY A 80 -18.15 -2.07 7.25
N VAL A 81 -17.72 -1.48 8.37
CA VAL A 81 -16.81 -2.12 9.34
C VAL A 81 -17.50 -2.22 10.70
N ASN A 82 -18.21 -3.33 10.94
CA ASN A 82 -18.95 -3.59 12.18
C ASN A 82 -18.05 -4.05 13.35
N ILE A 83 -16.96 -3.34 13.59
CA ILE A 83 -15.98 -3.68 14.62
C ILE A 83 -16.34 -3.05 15.97
N GLU A 84 -16.15 -3.83 17.04
CA GLU A 84 -16.18 -3.36 18.42
C GLU A 84 -14.76 -3.23 18.96
N TRP A 85 -14.32 -2.00 19.18
CA TRP A 85 -12.98 -1.72 19.71
C TRP A 85 -12.93 -1.82 21.24
N VAL A 86 -14.05 -1.60 21.92
CA VAL A 86 -14.13 -1.61 23.39
C VAL A 86 -14.37 -3.04 23.87
N HIS A 87 -13.31 -3.71 24.28
CA HIS A 87 -13.41 -5.01 24.94
C HIS A 87 -13.91 -4.84 26.36
N LYS A 88 -14.55 -5.88 26.92
CA LYS A 88 -15.07 -5.88 28.29
C LYS A 88 -14.35 -6.89 29.20
N GLY A 89 -14.25 -6.53 30.47
CA GLY A 89 -13.81 -7.39 31.56
C GLY A 89 -14.85 -8.46 31.92
N ALA A 90 -14.52 -9.34 32.85
CA ALA A 90 -15.46 -10.34 33.37
C ALA A 90 -16.64 -9.69 34.11
N ASP A 91 -16.45 -8.48 34.62
CA ASP A 91 -17.47 -7.64 35.26
C ASP A 91 -18.36 -6.87 34.26
N GLY A 92 -18.17 -7.09 32.95
CA GLY A 92 -18.91 -6.41 31.89
C GLY A 92 -18.52 -4.96 31.65
N LYS A 93 -17.51 -4.42 32.37
CA LYS A 93 -17.02 -3.04 32.19
C LYS A 93 -15.95 -2.96 31.10
N PRO A 94 -15.73 -1.80 30.47
CA PRO A 94 -14.65 -1.62 29.51
C PRO A 94 -13.28 -2.02 30.06
N ASP A 95 -12.55 -2.83 29.29
CA ASP A 95 -11.20 -3.30 29.59
C ASP A 95 -10.24 -2.81 28.49
N ARG A 96 -9.51 -1.75 28.83
CA ARG A 96 -8.56 -1.11 27.93
C ARG A 96 -7.40 -2.04 27.57
N SER A 97 -6.91 -2.83 28.51
CA SER A 97 -5.78 -3.74 28.30
C SER A 97 -6.13 -4.84 27.30
N LYS A 98 -7.34 -5.42 27.38
CA LYS A 98 -7.84 -6.35 26.36
C LYS A 98 -7.97 -5.71 24.98
N SER A 99 -8.49 -4.49 24.92
CA SER A 99 -8.64 -3.73 23.67
C SER A 99 -7.29 -3.48 22.99
N ILE A 100 -6.27 -3.10 23.78
CA ILE A 100 -4.89 -2.92 23.30
C ILE A 100 -4.29 -4.24 22.83
N ASN A 101 -4.49 -5.33 23.57
CA ASN A 101 -3.94 -6.64 23.19
C ASN A 101 -4.55 -7.17 21.88
N ALA A 102 -5.85 -7.00 21.68
CA ALA A 102 -6.52 -7.31 20.41
C ALA A 102 -5.95 -6.48 19.25
N ALA A 103 -5.75 -5.18 19.46
CA ALA A 103 -5.13 -4.30 18.47
C ALA A 103 -3.68 -4.69 18.15
N LYS A 104 -2.88 -5.08 19.16
CA LYS A 104 -1.52 -5.62 18.97
C LYS A 104 -1.51 -6.90 18.15
N ALA A 105 -2.50 -7.76 18.35
CA ALA A 105 -2.64 -8.98 17.54
C ALA A 105 -2.90 -8.64 16.06
N MET A 106 -3.80 -7.69 15.80
CA MET A 106 -4.01 -7.18 14.43
C MET A 106 -2.74 -6.58 13.84
N VAL A 107 -2.01 -5.73 14.58
CA VAL A 107 -0.73 -5.13 14.13
C VAL A 107 0.28 -6.18 13.71
N ARG A 108 0.41 -7.26 14.49
CA ARG A 108 1.31 -8.38 14.17
C ARG A 108 0.91 -9.06 12.87
N VAL A 109 -0.36 -9.43 12.71
CA VAL A 109 -0.84 -10.14 11.50
C VAL A 109 -0.78 -9.25 10.26
N TYR A 110 -1.00 -7.93 10.40
CA TYR A 110 -0.77 -6.98 9.31
C TYR A 110 0.73 -6.73 9.00
N GLY A 111 1.66 -7.24 9.81
CA GLY A 111 3.10 -7.00 9.63
C GLY A 111 3.55 -5.57 9.94
N MET A 112 2.80 -4.82 10.75
CA MET A 112 3.02 -3.38 11.00
C MET A 112 3.83 -3.07 12.26
N SER A 113 4.43 -4.08 12.89
CA SER A 113 5.15 -3.93 14.16
C SER A 113 6.25 -2.87 14.09
N ASN A 114 6.97 -2.82 12.96
CA ASN A 114 8.13 -1.94 12.76
C ASN A 114 7.79 -0.57 12.14
N LEU A 115 6.50 -0.26 11.92
CA LEU A 115 6.11 1.04 11.40
C LEU A 115 6.27 2.13 12.48
N ASN A 116 6.92 3.24 12.09
CA ASN A 116 7.10 4.42 12.93
C ASN A 116 5.93 5.41 12.85
N VAL A 117 5.08 5.29 11.83
CA VAL A 117 3.90 6.13 11.63
C VAL A 117 2.68 5.25 11.39
N ALA A 118 1.50 5.71 11.82
CA ALA A 118 0.25 5.02 11.50
C ALA A 118 0.03 5.00 9.98
N PRO A 119 -0.40 3.86 9.40
CA PRO A 119 -0.85 3.82 8.01
C PRO A 119 -1.86 4.93 7.72
N ALA A 120 -1.70 5.64 6.61
CA ALA A 120 -2.61 6.73 6.27
C ALA A 120 -4.03 6.22 5.97
N LEU A 121 -5.05 6.96 6.45
CA LEU A 121 -6.46 6.68 6.16
C LEU A 121 -6.83 6.98 4.71
N LYS A 122 -6.15 7.98 4.12
CA LYS A 122 -6.26 8.38 2.73
C LYS A 122 -4.87 8.41 2.12
N SER A 123 -4.69 7.66 1.05
CA SER A 123 -3.46 7.58 0.26
C SER A 123 -3.78 7.23 -1.19
N ARG A 124 -2.78 7.30 -2.06
CA ARG A 124 -2.92 6.87 -3.45
C ARG A 124 -3.36 5.41 -3.58
N HIS A 125 -2.89 4.51 -2.70
CA HIS A 125 -3.38 3.13 -2.67
C HIS A 125 -4.87 3.02 -2.33
N THR A 126 -5.42 3.87 -1.45
CA THR A 126 -6.86 3.86 -1.15
C THR A 126 -7.72 4.45 -2.26
N GLU A 127 -7.12 5.24 -3.13
CA GLU A 127 -7.77 5.86 -4.29
C GLU A 127 -7.62 5.02 -5.57
N GLY A 128 -6.88 3.91 -5.53
CA GLY A 128 -6.53 3.13 -6.72
C GLY A 128 -5.53 3.83 -7.64
N ASN A 129 -4.78 4.81 -7.13
CA ASN A 129 -3.87 5.68 -7.88
C ASN A 129 -2.38 5.38 -7.57
N ALA A 130 -2.08 4.22 -6.97
CA ALA A 130 -0.72 3.76 -6.71
C ALA A 130 -0.56 2.25 -6.91
N ILE A 131 0.68 1.88 -7.21
CA ILE A 131 1.15 0.51 -7.36
C ILE A 131 2.52 0.38 -6.69
N ASP A 132 2.65 -0.65 -5.86
CA ASP A 132 3.93 -1.08 -5.33
C ASP A 132 4.47 -2.21 -6.19
N MET A 133 5.63 -1.99 -6.80
CA MET A 133 6.29 -2.99 -7.62
C MET A 133 7.81 -2.98 -7.46
N THR A 134 8.39 -4.18 -7.44
CA THR A 134 9.84 -4.38 -7.53
C THR A 134 10.20 -4.69 -8.97
N LEU A 135 11.20 -3.98 -9.47
CA LEU A 135 11.71 -4.10 -10.85
C LEU A 135 13.18 -4.52 -10.81
N SER A 136 13.60 -5.37 -11.72
CA SER A 136 15.01 -5.73 -11.90
C SER A 136 15.30 -6.18 -13.32
N TRP A 137 16.52 -5.90 -13.80
CA TRP A 137 17.00 -6.37 -15.11
C TRP A 137 18.52 -6.55 -15.08
N MET A 138 19.08 -7.08 -16.18
CA MET A 138 20.52 -7.27 -16.36
C MET A 138 21.04 -6.48 -17.57
N GLY A 139 22.32 -6.10 -17.54
CA GLY A 139 22.95 -5.39 -18.65
C GLY A 139 22.33 -4.02 -18.93
N ASN A 140 22.48 -3.55 -20.17
CA ASN A 140 21.80 -2.35 -20.62
C ASN A 140 20.33 -2.65 -20.88
N LEU A 141 19.45 -1.71 -20.53
CA LEU A 141 18.02 -1.84 -20.79
C LEU A 141 17.65 -0.96 -21.98
N GLU A 142 17.19 -1.58 -23.06
CA GLU A 142 16.57 -0.90 -24.19
C GLU A 142 15.06 -0.92 -23.99
N ILE A 143 14.46 0.23 -23.72
CA ILE A 143 13.06 0.35 -23.34
C ILE A 143 12.38 1.49 -24.08
N LYS A 144 11.10 1.32 -24.41
CA LYS A 144 10.30 2.35 -25.10
C LYS A 144 9.55 3.25 -24.12
N ASP A 145 9.49 4.54 -24.40
CA ASP A 145 8.62 5.47 -23.68
C ASP A 145 7.16 5.40 -24.18
N ASN A 146 6.28 6.28 -23.67
CA ASN A 146 4.87 6.29 -24.08
C ASN A 146 4.64 6.73 -25.55
N LYS A 147 5.65 7.31 -26.21
CA LYS A 147 5.62 7.70 -27.63
C LYS A 147 6.18 6.61 -28.54
N GLY A 148 6.76 5.55 -27.96
CA GLY A 148 7.41 4.46 -28.68
C GLY A 148 8.89 4.71 -28.96
N GLU A 149 9.47 5.80 -28.45
CA GLU A 149 10.88 6.16 -28.63
C GLU A 149 11.76 5.30 -27.73
N THR A 150 12.89 4.83 -28.26
CA THR A 150 13.78 3.92 -27.53
C THR A 150 14.78 4.68 -26.67
N THR A 151 14.81 4.37 -25.38
CA THR A 151 15.83 4.83 -24.42
C THR A 151 16.74 3.66 -24.06
N ILE A 152 18.06 3.89 -24.08
CA ILE A 152 19.05 2.90 -23.63
C ILE A 152 19.58 3.30 -22.25
N ILE A 153 19.13 2.58 -21.21
CA ILE A 153 19.57 2.80 -19.83
C ILE A 153 20.85 1.99 -19.58
N LYS A 154 21.96 2.71 -19.45
CA LYS A 154 23.30 2.14 -19.14
C LYS A 154 23.71 2.33 -17.68
N THR A 155 22.92 3.09 -16.91
CA THR A 155 23.25 3.49 -15.54
C THR A 155 22.81 2.44 -14.51
N MET A 156 23.40 2.54 -13.32
CA MET A 156 22.98 1.83 -12.11
C MET A 156 22.02 2.71 -11.28
N PRO A 157 21.23 2.13 -10.36
CA PRO A 157 21.01 0.69 -10.15
C PRO A 157 20.23 0.05 -11.29
N ARG A 158 20.24 -1.30 -11.38
CA ARG A 158 19.43 -2.06 -12.34
C ARG A 158 18.10 -2.50 -11.73
N ASP A 159 17.42 -1.54 -11.09
CA ASP A 159 16.14 -1.73 -10.41
C ASP A 159 15.23 -0.49 -10.55
N GLY A 160 14.07 -0.54 -9.90
CA GLY A 160 13.07 0.53 -9.91
C GLY A 160 13.55 1.87 -9.33
N MET A 161 14.77 1.97 -8.78
CA MET A 161 15.37 3.21 -8.30
C MET A 161 16.24 3.92 -9.34
N ASN A 162 16.39 3.37 -10.56
CA ASN A 162 17.12 4.03 -11.63
C ASN A 162 16.41 5.31 -12.10
N THR A 163 17.11 6.44 -12.09
CA THR A 163 16.53 7.74 -12.44
C THR A 163 16.14 7.88 -13.91
N GLN A 164 16.85 7.20 -14.83
CA GLN A 164 16.43 7.18 -16.24
C GLN A 164 15.14 6.36 -16.42
N LEU A 165 14.97 5.30 -15.63
CA LEU A 165 13.72 4.54 -15.62
C LEU A 165 12.56 5.34 -15.03
N HIS A 166 12.84 6.25 -14.08
CA HIS A 166 11.82 7.16 -13.55
C HIS A 166 11.28 8.09 -14.64
N GLU A 167 12.13 8.61 -15.52
CA GLU A 167 11.69 9.42 -16.65
C GLU A 167 10.86 8.61 -17.65
N VAL A 168 11.23 7.35 -17.91
CA VAL A 168 10.40 6.45 -18.74
C VAL A 168 9.04 6.23 -18.09
N GLY A 169 8.97 5.88 -16.80
CA GLY A 169 7.70 5.70 -16.10
C GLY A 169 6.84 6.98 -16.09
N LYS A 170 7.48 8.13 -15.87
CA LYS A 170 6.83 9.45 -15.93
C LYS A 170 6.24 9.76 -17.30
N SER A 171 6.84 9.27 -18.40
CA SER A 171 6.22 9.40 -19.72
C SER A 171 4.85 8.72 -19.79
N PHE A 172 4.62 7.65 -19.03
CA PHE A 172 3.32 6.99 -18.91
C PHE A 172 2.42 7.59 -17.81
N ASP A 173 2.80 8.72 -17.19
CA ASP A 173 2.17 9.25 -15.98
C ASP A 173 2.18 8.25 -14.79
N VAL A 174 3.22 7.41 -14.72
CA VAL A 174 3.50 6.50 -13.59
C VAL A 174 4.76 6.98 -12.89
N ILE A 175 4.58 7.77 -11.83
CA ILE A 175 5.64 8.57 -11.22
C ILE A 175 6.22 7.85 -10.00
N LYS A 176 7.55 7.72 -9.96
CA LYS A 176 8.26 7.14 -8.81
C LYS A 176 8.09 7.99 -7.56
N TYR A 177 7.94 7.34 -6.41
CA TYR A 177 7.98 8.01 -5.11
C TYR A 177 9.14 8.99 -4.94
N HIS A 178 8.82 10.25 -4.62
CA HIS A 178 9.81 11.33 -4.46
C HIS A 178 10.66 11.21 -3.20
N GLY A 179 10.20 10.48 -2.18
CA GLY A 179 10.97 10.26 -0.94
C GLY A 179 12.08 9.21 -1.07
N GLY A 180 12.35 8.74 -2.28
CA GLY A 180 13.48 7.88 -2.61
C GLY A 180 13.44 6.53 -1.89
N ALA A 181 14.52 6.18 -1.20
CA ALA A 181 14.69 4.86 -0.58
C ALA A 181 13.75 4.57 0.61
N LYS A 182 12.99 5.56 1.08
CA LYS A 182 11.98 5.38 2.14
C LYS A 182 10.81 4.49 1.69
N ASP A 183 10.53 4.48 0.38
CA ASP A 183 9.50 3.61 -0.21
C ASP A 183 9.90 3.22 -1.65
N LYS A 184 10.83 2.26 -1.73
CA LYS A 184 11.41 1.81 -3.01
C LYS A 184 10.39 1.16 -3.95
N PRO A 185 9.38 0.41 -3.49
CA PRO A 185 8.39 -0.18 -4.41
C PRO A 185 7.38 0.82 -4.99
N HIS A 186 7.16 1.97 -4.35
CA HIS A 186 6.00 2.83 -4.64
C HIS A 186 6.10 3.65 -5.94
N TRP A 187 5.05 3.57 -6.74
CA TRP A 187 4.77 4.40 -7.92
C TRP A 187 3.31 4.87 -7.88
N SER A 188 3.04 6.10 -8.32
CA SER A 188 1.69 6.66 -8.27
C SER A 188 1.46 7.71 -9.35
N THR A 189 0.25 8.25 -9.40
CA THR A 189 -0.10 9.37 -10.30
C THR A 189 0.70 10.66 -10.05
N ASP A 190 1.32 10.82 -8.87
CA ASP A 190 1.98 12.07 -8.46
C ASP A 190 3.28 11.88 -7.67
N GLY A 191 3.77 10.65 -7.52
CA GLY A 191 5.01 10.35 -6.81
C GLY A 191 4.95 10.57 -5.30
N ARG A 192 3.75 10.64 -4.71
CA ARG A 192 3.53 10.83 -3.26
C ARG A 192 2.99 9.59 -2.57
#